data_AF-A0A351HU14-F1
#
_entry.id   AF-A0A351HU14-F1
#
_cell.length_a   1.000
_cell.length_b   1.000
_cell.length_c   1.000
_cell.angle_alpha   90.00
_cell.angle_beta   90.00
_cell.angle_gamma   90.00
#
_symmetry.space_group_name_H-M   'P 1'
#
loop_
_entity.id
_entity.type
_entity.pdbx_description
1 polymer ?
#
loop_
_entity_poly.entity_id
_entity_poly.type
_entity_poly.pdbx_seq_one_letter_code
_entity_poly.pdbx_strand_id
1 'polypeptide(L)'
;LPGDYTPPSRFLRALFGREAINPMETEEECINAAFHILASVDIPKGSVITDEGIDFTQYTACMVCNTGTYYFKTYDNNQIGRACLFNEDLDAKEPKVWEMMQEQQYRQLN
;
A
#
# COMPACT_ATOMS: atom_id res chain seq x y z
N LEU A 1 10.98 -6.71 19.18
CA LEU A 1 9.95 -7.00 18.15
C LEU A 1 10.60 -7.87 17.08
N PRO A 2 10.01 -9.02 16.67
CA PRO A 2 10.65 -9.90 15.69
C PRO A 2 10.74 -9.21 14.32
N GLY A 3 11.83 -9.45 13.60
CA GLY A 3 12.20 -8.74 12.37
C GLY A 3 12.14 -9.57 11.08
N ASP A 4 11.92 -10.88 11.19
CA ASP A 4 11.79 -11.77 10.03
C ASP A 4 10.46 -11.54 9.29
N TYR A 5 10.34 -12.11 8.09
CA TYR A 5 9.17 -11.94 7.21
C TYR A 5 8.08 -13.00 7.38
N THR A 6 8.17 -13.86 8.41
CA THR A 6 7.12 -14.86 8.65
C THR A 6 5.78 -14.18 8.98
N PRO A 7 4.64 -14.82 8.67
CA PRO A 7 3.33 -14.24 8.96
C PRO A 7 3.13 -13.81 10.42
N PRO A 8 3.52 -14.59 11.45
CA PRO A 8 3.41 -14.15 12.85
C PRO A 8 4.23 -12.90 13.17
N SER A 9 5.47 -12.82 12.67
CA SER A 9 6.35 -11.67 12.92
C SER A 9 5.81 -10.40 12.25
N ARG A 10 5.32 -10.51 11.01
CA ARG A 10 4.66 -9.40 10.31
C ARG A 10 3.39 -8.94 11.03
N PHE A 11 2.56 -9.87 11.51
CA PHE A 11 1.36 -9.54 12.29
C PHE A 11 1.71 -8.71 13.53
N LEU A 12 2.71 -9.12 14.30
CA LEU A 12 3.14 -8.37 15.49
C LEU A 12 3.63 -6.97 15.12
N ARG A 13 4.44 -6.82 14.08
CA ARG A 13 4.91 -5.48 13.66
C ARG A 13 3.77 -4.55 13.25
N ALA A 14 2.81 -5.06 12.46
CA ALA A 14 1.64 -4.29 12.06
C ALA A 14 0.76 -3.90 13.27
N LEU A 15 0.52 -4.84 14.20
CA LEU A 15 -0.24 -4.60 15.41
C LEU A 15 0.41 -3.53 16.30
N PHE A 16 1.69 -3.69 16.64
CA PHE A 16 2.39 -2.72 17.49
C PHE A 16 2.52 -1.36 16.80
N GLY A 17 2.72 -1.33 15.48
CA GLY A 17 2.69 -0.09 14.71
C GLY A 17 1.35 0.63 14.81
N ARG A 18 0.23 -0.10 14.62
CA ARG A 18 -1.12 0.43 14.77
C ARG A 18 -1.38 0.96 16.19
N GLU A 19 -1.02 0.22 17.23
CA GLU A 19 -1.28 0.63 18.61
C GLU A 19 -0.43 1.84 19.06
N ALA A 20 0.66 2.14 18.34
CA ALA A 20 1.55 3.26 18.64
C ALA A 20 1.21 4.56 17.90
N ILE A 21 0.25 4.57 16.97
CA ILE A 21 -0.09 5.79 16.22
C ILE A 21 -0.86 6.78 17.10
N ASN A 22 -0.62 8.07 16.86
CA ASN A 22 -1.43 9.13 17.44
C ASN A 22 -2.81 9.20 16.77
N PRO A 23 -3.82 9.81 17.42
CA PRO A 23 -5.06 10.19 16.77
C PRO A 23 -4.79 11.03 15.52
N MET A 24 -5.58 10.81 14.49
CA MET A 24 -5.51 11.50 13.19
C MET A 24 -6.87 12.10 12.89
N GLU A 25 -6.89 13.25 12.24
CA GLU A 25 -8.11 14.01 11.95
C GLU A 25 -8.48 13.96 10.47
N THR A 26 -7.53 13.62 9.60
CA THR A 26 -7.71 13.63 8.15
C THR A 26 -7.50 12.26 7.52
N GLU A 27 -8.12 12.06 6.35
CA GLU A 27 -7.91 10.87 5.52
C GLU A 27 -6.43 10.74 5.11
N GLU A 28 -5.81 11.85 4.72
CA GLU A 28 -4.41 11.91 4.29
C GLU A 28 -3.44 11.48 5.39
N GLU A 29 -3.67 11.90 6.64
CA GLU A 29 -2.90 11.43 7.80
C GLU A 29 -3.08 9.92 8.00
N CYS A 30 -4.32 9.42 7.91
CA CYS A 30 -4.63 8.00 8.07
C CYS A 30 -3.94 7.15 7.00
N ILE A 31 -4.00 7.58 5.74
CA ILE A 31 -3.30 6.93 4.63
C ILE A 31 -1.80 6.95 4.87
N ASN A 32 -1.23 8.09 5.21
CA ASN A 32 0.21 8.20 5.47
C ASN A 32 0.66 7.24 6.59
N ALA A 33 -0.06 7.21 7.72
CA ALA A 33 0.23 6.30 8.82
C ALA A 33 0.09 4.82 8.41
N ALA A 34 -0.96 4.47 7.65
CA ALA A 34 -1.16 3.10 7.18
C ALA A 34 0.01 2.63 6.28
N PHE A 35 0.45 3.47 5.34
CA PHE A 35 1.61 3.16 4.50
C PHE A 35 2.91 3.04 5.32
N HIS A 36 3.10 3.86 6.37
CA HIS A 36 4.24 3.72 7.29
C HIS A 36 4.20 2.44 8.13
N ILE A 37 3.03 2.02 8.61
CA ILE A 37 2.88 0.74 9.32
C ILE A 37 3.20 -0.41 8.37
N LEU A 38 2.63 -0.40 7.17
CA LEU A 38 2.83 -1.46 6.18
C LEU A 38 4.28 -1.50 5.64
N ALA A 39 4.99 -0.37 5.63
CA ALA A 39 6.41 -0.33 5.32
C ALA A 39 7.27 -1.19 6.28
N SER A 40 6.83 -1.40 7.53
CA SER A 40 7.54 -2.26 8.49
C SER A 40 7.48 -3.76 8.14
N VAL A 41 6.60 -4.14 7.23
CA VAL A 41 6.40 -5.52 6.77
C VAL A 41 6.61 -5.69 5.27
N ASP A 42 7.19 -4.67 4.64
CA ASP A 42 7.52 -4.65 3.22
C ASP A 42 8.70 -5.59 2.93
N ILE A 43 8.51 -6.51 1.98
CA ILE A 43 9.46 -7.57 1.64
C ILE A 43 10.23 -7.16 0.36
N PRO A 44 11.53 -6.86 0.44
CA PRO A 44 12.33 -6.56 -0.74
C PRO A 44 12.65 -7.83 -1.53
N LYS A 45 12.73 -7.69 -2.86
CA LYS A 45 13.12 -8.78 -3.77
C LYS A 45 14.45 -9.40 -3.31
N GLY A 46 14.46 -10.73 -3.14
CA GLY A 46 15.63 -11.51 -2.75
C GLY A 46 15.78 -11.76 -1.24
N SER A 47 14.95 -11.16 -0.40
CA SER A 47 14.96 -11.46 1.05
C SER A 47 14.22 -12.74 1.42
N VAL A 48 13.24 -13.15 0.62
CA VAL A 48 12.49 -14.40 0.79
C VAL A 48 12.51 -15.17 -0.54
N ILE A 49 12.96 -16.42 -0.48
CA ILE A 49 13.01 -17.33 -1.63
C ILE A 49 12.24 -18.58 -1.24
N THR A 50 11.31 -18.99 -2.10
CA THR A 50 10.48 -20.18 -1.97
C THR A 50 10.79 -21.16 -3.09
N ASP A 51 10.19 -22.35 -3.05
CA ASP A 51 10.29 -23.32 -4.14
C ASP A 51 9.65 -22.81 -5.44
N GLU A 52 8.77 -21.80 -5.35
CA GLU A 52 8.03 -21.21 -6.48
C GLU A 52 8.69 -19.92 -7.03
N GLY A 53 9.71 -19.39 -6.34
CA GLY A 53 10.44 -18.20 -6.77
C GLY A 53 10.73 -17.20 -5.66
N ILE A 54 10.81 -15.92 -6.02
CA ILE A 54 11.09 -14.83 -5.07
C ILE A 54 9.77 -14.30 -4.54
N ASP A 55 9.58 -14.33 -3.23
CA ASP A 55 8.45 -13.68 -2.57
C ASP A 55 8.83 -12.25 -2.17
N PHE A 56 7.99 -11.29 -2.54
CA PHE A 56 8.21 -9.86 -2.31
C PHE A 56 6.88 -9.11 -2.33
N THR A 57 6.84 -7.92 -1.74
CA THR A 57 5.63 -7.07 -1.82
C THR A 57 5.49 -6.53 -3.24
N GLN A 58 4.46 -6.92 -3.97
CA GLN A 58 4.24 -6.41 -5.33
C GLN A 58 3.64 -5.00 -5.33
N TYR A 59 2.74 -4.72 -4.40
CA TYR A 59 2.10 -3.43 -4.21
C TYR A 59 1.56 -3.32 -2.78
N THR A 60 1.33 -2.07 -2.35
CA THR A 60 0.67 -1.77 -1.07
C THR A 60 -0.53 -0.87 -1.35
N ALA A 61 -1.68 -1.19 -0.77
CA ALA A 61 -2.90 -0.45 -0.97
C ALA A 61 -3.66 -0.17 0.33
N CYS A 62 -4.46 0.88 0.32
CA CYS A 62 -5.35 1.28 1.40
C CYS A 62 -6.69 1.75 0.81
N MET A 63 -7.79 1.41 1.46
CA MET A 63 -9.13 1.78 1.01
C MET A 63 -9.84 2.57 2.09
N VAL A 64 -10.48 3.66 1.70
CA VAL A 64 -11.27 4.49 2.61
C VAL A 64 -12.74 4.30 2.26
N CYS A 65 -13.45 3.56 3.12
CA CYS A 65 -14.82 3.16 2.85
C CYS A 65 -15.79 4.36 2.79
N ASN A 66 -15.54 5.40 3.59
CA ASN A 66 -16.39 6.58 3.65
C ASN A 66 -16.34 7.42 2.35
N THR A 67 -15.15 7.56 1.75
CA THR A 67 -14.98 8.35 0.52
C THR A 67 -14.96 7.50 -0.74
N GLY A 68 -14.92 6.16 -0.61
CA GLY A 68 -14.80 5.25 -1.75
C GLY A 68 -13.45 5.34 -2.44
N THR A 69 -12.43 5.89 -1.77
CA THR A 69 -11.11 6.13 -2.37
C THR A 69 -10.19 4.93 -2.15
N TYR A 70 -9.59 4.46 -3.25
CA TYR A 70 -8.58 3.41 -3.28
C TYR A 70 -7.21 4.04 -3.52
N TYR A 71 -6.29 3.88 -2.57
CA TYR A 71 -4.91 4.35 -2.63
C TYR A 71 -3.97 3.18 -2.85
N PHE A 72 -2.94 3.35 -3.67
CA PHE A 72 -1.95 2.30 -3.91
C PHE A 72 -0.60 2.85 -4.35
N LYS A 73 0.46 2.06 -4.12
CA LYS A 73 1.77 2.20 -4.76
C LYS A 73 2.28 0.82 -5.14
N THR A 74 3.12 0.71 -6.17
CA THR A 74 3.71 -0.57 -6.58
C THR A 74 5.13 -0.71 -6.04
N TYR A 75 5.72 -1.89 -6.16
CA TYR A 75 7.11 -2.11 -5.80
C TYR A 75 8.07 -1.19 -6.56
N ASP A 76 7.83 -1.03 -7.87
CA ASP A 76 8.70 -0.28 -8.77
C ASP A 76 8.33 1.23 -8.84
N ASN A 77 7.23 1.65 -8.20
CA ASN A 77 6.83 3.04 -8.09
C ASN A 77 6.26 3.39 -6.71
N ASN A 78 7.04 4.14 -5.93
CA ASN A 78 6.67 4.59 -4.59
C ASN A 78 5.70 5.78 -4.54
N GLN A 79 5.36 6.39 -5.69
CA GLN A 79 4.35 7.45 -5.69
C GLN A 79 2.96 6.85 -5.45
N ILE A 80 2.25 7.35 -4.44
CA ILE A 80 0.89 6.90 -4.15
C ILE A 80 -0.06 7.44 -5.23
N GLY A 81 -0.66 6.52 -5.99
CA GLY A 81 -1.80 6.79 -6.85
C GLY A 81 -3.12 6.60 -6.10
N ARG A 82 -4.19 7.23 -6.58
CA ARG A 82 -5.55 7.01 -6.06
C ARG A 82 -6.62 7.01 -7.14
N ALA A 83 -7.68 6.26 -6.91
CA ALA A 83 -8.91 6.28 -7.68
C ALA A 83 -10.11 6.38 -6.72
N CYS A 84 -11.14 7.13 -7.10
CA CYS A 84 -12.36 7.26 -6.30
C CYS A 84 -13.50 6.53 -7.01
N LEU A 85 -14.09 5.54 -6.32
CA LEU A 85 -15.21 4.76 -6.85
C LEU A 85 -16.40 5.65 -7.22
N PHE A 86 -16.70 6.66 -6.40
CA PHE A 86 -17.85 7.54 -6.58
C PHE A 86 -17.65 8.63 -7.65
N ASN A 87 -16.47 8.69 -8.28
CA ASN A 87 -16.24 9.54 -9.44
C ASN A 87 -16.55 8.82 -10.77
N GLU A 88 -17.00 7.57 -10.73
CA GLU A 88 -17.24 6.74 -11.89
C GLU A 88 -18.72 6.35 -12.02
N ASP A 89 -19.10 5.90 -13.23
CA ASP A 89 -20.43 5.35 -13.48
C ASP A 89 -20.54 3.94 -12.86
N LEU A 90 -21.31 3.85 -11.77
CA LEU A 90 -21.52 2.60 -11.03
C LEU A 90 -22.45 1.62 -11.76
N ASP A 91 -23.21 2.09 -12.76
CA ASP A 91 -24.10 1.29 -13.59
C ASP A 91 -23.48 1.00 -14.97
N ALA A 92 -22.18 1.26 -15.13
CA ALA A 92 -21.44 1.00 -16.36
C ALA A 92 -21.57 -0.47 -16.77
N LYS A 93 -21.80 -0.71 -18.08
CA LYS A 93 -22.00 -2.05 -18.63
C LYS A 93 -20.69 -2.82 -18.84
N GLU A 94 -19.58 -2.11 -18.89
CA GLU A 94 -18.24 -2.65 -19.13
C GLU A 94 -17.28 -2.12 -18.05
N PRO A 95 -16.27 -2.91 -17.65
CA PRO A 95 -15.31 -2.48 -16.65
C PRO A 95 -14.42 -1.35 -17.18
N LYS A 96 -14.21 -0.33 -16.34
CA LYS A 96 -13.15 0.65 -16.54
C LYS A 96 -11.87 0.15 -15.88
N VAL A 97 -10.79 0.13 -16.63
CA VAL A 97 -9.47 -0.33 -16.15
C VAL A 97 -8.50 0.84 -16.20
N TRP A 98 -7.75 1.03 -15.11
CA TRP A 98 -6.66 1.98 -15.05
C TRP A 98 -5.34 1.24 -15.12
N GLU A 99 -4.46 1.68 -16.02
CA GLU A 99 -3.10 1.17 -16.08
C GLU A 99 -2.29 1.69 -14.89
N MET A 100 -1.52 0.79 -14.28
CA MET A 100 -0.64 1.14 -13.18
C MET A 100 0.73 1.54 -13.71
N MET A 101 1.22 2.71 -13.31
CA MET A 101 2.60 3.14 -13.57
C MET A 101 3.58 2.23 -12.83
N GLN A 102 4.33 1.41 -13.59
CA GLN A 102 5.36 0.51 -13.06
C GLN A 102 6.76 1.13 -13.05
N GLU A 103 6.88 2.41 -13.41
CA GLU A 103 8.15 3.14 -13.37
C GLU A 103 8.13 4.20 -12.27
N GLN A 104 9.23 4.28 -11.54
CA GLN A 104 9.37 5.25 -10.46
C GLN A 104 9.20 6.67 -10.98
N GLN A 105 8.22 7.38 -10.42
CA GLN A 105 8.02 8.78 -10.71
C GLN A 105 8.89 9.64 -9.79
N TYR A 106 9.60 10.59 -10.40
CA TYR A 106 10.44 11.56 -9.70
C TYR A 106 9.90 12.96 -9.93
N ARG A 107 9.81 13.75 -8.85
CA ARG A 107 9.62 15.20 -8.99
C ARG A 107 10.97 15.84 -9.27
N GLN A 108 11.19 16.27 -10.52
CA GLN A 108 12.38 17.04 -10.89
C GLN A 108 12.35 18.41 -10.18
N LEU A 109 13.43 18.77 -9.49
CA LEU A 109 13.53 20.05 -8.78
C LEU A 109 14.34 21.11 -9.55
N ASN A 110 15.11 20.70 -10.55
CA ASN A 110 15.97 21.55 -11.37
C ASN A 110 16.07 21.11 -12.82
#